data_AF-A0A3D2A9T1-F1
#
_entry.id   AF-A0A3D2A9T1-F1
#
_cell.length_a   1.000
_cell.length_b   1.000
_cell.length_c   1.000
_cell.angle_alpha   90.00
_cell.angle_beta   90.00
_cell.angle_gamma   90.00
#
_symmetry.space_group_name_H-M   'P 1'
#
loop_
_entity.id
_entity.type
_entity.pdbx_description
1 polymer ?
#
loop_
_entity_poly.entity_id
_entity_poly.type
_entity_poly.pdbx_seq_one_letter_code
_entity_poly.pdbx_strand_id
1 'polypeptide(L)'
;AIRVAVALAEAFGCGVNDLPLSMILSWYEQKAVCILLTLLYLCIKNIRLGPSLPAFISPNVLNYLVENYNIAPISTPEEDLKKILG
;
A
#
# COMPACT_ATOMS: atom_id res chain seq x y z
N ALA A 1 -2.21 -1.58 13.53
CA ALA A 1 -2.00 -2.34 12.29
C ALA A 1 -0.52 -2.59 12.01
N ILE A 2 0.30 -1.56 11.74
CA ILE A 2 1.73 -1.74 11.38
C ILE A 2 2.52 -2.57 12.40
N ARG A 3 2.44 -2.24 13.70
CA ARG A 3 3.12 -3.01 14.75
C ARG A 3 2.73 -4.49 14.77
N VAL A 4 1.47 -4.80 14.43
CA VAL A 4 0.99 -6.19 14.37
C VAL A 4 1.58 -6.89 13.16
N ALA A 5 1.60 -6.24 11.98
CA ALA A 5 2.22 -6.81 10.78
C ALA A 5 3.73 -7.05 10.98
N VAL A 6 4.45 -6.11 11.59
CA VAL A 6 5.88 -6.27 11.89
C VAL A 6 6.11 -7.42 12.88
N ALA A 7 5.34 -7.48 13.97
CA ALA A 7 5.46 -8.57 14.94
C ALA A 7 5.12 -9.94 14.33
N LEU A 8 4.15 -9.99 13.39
CA LEU A 8 3.78 -11.20 12.68
C LEU A 8 4.90 -11.66 11.74
N ALA A 9 5.49 -10.72 10.99
CA ALA A 9 6.64 -10.99 10.12
C ALA A 9 7.84 -11.51 10.93
N GLU A 10 8.14 -10.89 12.08
CA GLU A 10 9.17 -11.37 13.01
C GLU A 10 8.86 -12.78 13.52
N ALA A 11 7.61 -13.05 13.92
CA ALA A 11 7.21 -14.38 14.41
C ALA A 11 7.32 -15.48 13.34
N PHE A 12 7.14 -15.15 12.06
CA PHE A 12 7.30 -16.07 10.94
C PHE A 12 8.70 -16.07 10.31
N GLY A 13 9.60 -15.19 10.77
CA GLY A 13 10.95 -15.06 10.21
C GLY A 13 10.97 -14.62 8.74
N CYS A 14 9.99 -13.83 8.29
CA CYS A 14 9.88 -13.34 6.92
C CYS A 14 9.81 -11.80 6.86
N GLY A 15 9.85 -11.23 5.65
CA GLY A 15 9.61 -9.80 5.47
C GLY A 15 8.12 -9.46 5.59
N VAL A 16 7.80 -8.21 5.94
CA VAL A 16 6.39 -7.75 6.05
C VAL A 16 5.62 -7.92 4.74
N ASN A 17 6.30 -7.82 3.59
CA ASN A 17 5.69 -8.01 2.27
C ASN A 17 5.46 -9.49 1.89
N ASP A 18 6.04 -10.43 2.65
CA ASP A 18 5.86 -11.88 2.45
C ASP A 18 4.66 -12.42 3.23
N LEU A 19 4.07 -11.59 4.09
CA LEU A 19 2.86 -11.95 4.83
C LEU A 19 1.68 -12.08 3.86
N PRO A 20 0.71 -12.98 4.13
CA PRO A 20 -0.54 -13.08 3.38
C PRO A 20 -1.47 -11.91 3.73
N LEU A 21 -1.04 -10.70 3.43
CA LEU A 21 -1.66 -9.44 3.84
C LEU A 21 -1.76 -8.50 2.65
N SER A 22 -3.00 -8.12 2.32
CA SER A 22 -3.29 -7.15 1.26
C SER A 22 -3.50 -5.75 1.84
N MET A 23 -2.85 -4.74 1.27
CA MET A 23 -2.99 -3.35 1.72
C MET A 23 -3.88 -2.53 0.79
N ILE A 24 -5.04 -2.13 1.31
CA ILE A 24 -5.98 -1.22 0.65
C ILE A 24 -6.16 -0.01 1.55
N LEU A 25 -5.66 1.15 1.11
CA LEU A 25 -5.65 2.39 1.87
C LEU A 25 -6.65 3.38 1.26
N SER A 26 -7.75 3.59 1.97
CA SER A 26 -8.66 4.70 1.69
C SER A 26 -8.14 5.97 2.32
N TRP A 27 -8.08 7.07 1.56
CA TRP A 27 -7.61 8.36 2.06
C TRP A 27 -8.61 9.48 1.75
N TYR A 28 -8.48 10.58 2.49
CA TYR A 28 -9.27 11.80 2.26
C TYR A 28 -8.44 13.05 2.59
N GLU A 29 -7.75 13.06 3.73
CA GLU A 29 -7.03 14.22 4.24
C GLU A 29 -5.52 13.94 4.45
N GLN A 30 -4.81 14.92 5.00
CA GLN A 30 -3.34 14.95 5.03
C GLN A 30 -2.73 13.97 6.04
N LYS A 31 -3.43 13.60 7.12
CA LYS A 31 -2.95 12.55 8.03
C LYS A 31 -2.88 11.20 7.33
N ALA A 32 -3.79 10.90 6.40
CA ALA A 32 -3.68 9.70 5.56
C ALA A 32 -2.43 9.74 4.65
N VAL A 33 -1.98 10.92 4.23
CA VAL A 33 -0.69 11.08 3.51
C VAL A 33 0.49 10.73 4.43
N CYS A 34 0.47 11.18 5.68
CA CYS A 34 1.49 10.79 6.66
C CYS A 34 1.52 9.26 6.89
N ILE A 35 0.36 8.62 6.91
CA ILE A 35 0.25 7.16 7.01
C ILE A 35 0.88 6.52 5.77
N LEU A 36 0.55 6.97 4.56
CA LEU A 36 1.15 6.46 3.32
C LEU A 36 2.68 6.59 3.35
N LEU A 37 3.21 7.76 3.70
CA LEU A 37 4.66 7.97 3.81
C LEU A 37 5.30 7.06 4.87
N THR A 38 4.61 6.79 5.98
CA THR A 38 5.08 5.84 7.00
C THR A 38 5.17 4.41 6.44
N LEU A 39 4.17 3.98 5.66
CA LEU A 39 4.19 2.66 5.01
C LEU A 39 5.34 2.57 3.99
N LEU A 40 5.56 3.62 3.20
CA LEU A 40 6.67 3.71 2.24
C LEU A 40 8.04 3.70 2.93
N TYR A 41 8.19 4.40 4.06
CA TYR A 41 9.41 4.38 4.87
C TYR A 41 9.72 2.96 5.40
N LEU A 42 8.69 2.21 5.77
CA LEU A 42 8.80 0.81 6.21
C LEU A 42 8.93 -0.18 5.03
N CYS A 43 9.15 0.33 3.81
CA CYS A 43 9.28 -0.48 2.59
C CYS A 43 8.09 -1.39 2.30
N ILE A 44 6.88 -1.02 2.76
CA ILE A 44 5.64 -1.75 2.43
C ILE A 44 5.29 -1.49 0.97
N LYS A 45 5.01 -2.55 0.23
CA LYS A 45 4.70 -2.55 -1.20
C LYS A 45 3.28 -3.02 -1.48
N ASN A 46 2.87 -2.95 -2.75
CA ASN A 46 1.58 -3.48 -3.25
C ASN A 46 0.36 -2.79 -2.62
N ILE A 47 0.45 -1.48 -2.34
CA ILE A 47 -0.64 -0.71 -1.73
C ILE A 47 -1.63 -0.28 -2.82
N ARG A 48 -2.91 -0.62 -2.63
CA ARG A 48 -4.03 -0.05 -3.40
C ARG A 48 -4.49 1.24 -2.75
N LEU A 49 -4.40 2.36 -3.46
CA LEU A 49 -4.71 3.70 -2.95
C LEU A 49 -5.98 4.25 -3.60
N GLY A 50 -6.94 4.70 -2.80
CA GLY A 50 -8.22 5.22 -3.30
C GLY A 50 -8.97 6.13 -2.32
N PRO A 51 -10.09 6.74 -2.73
CA PRO A 51 -10.86 6.40 -3.95
C PRO A 51 -10.27 6.97 -5.25
N SER A 52 -9.47 8.02 -5.17
CA SER A 52 -8.69 8.56 -6.29
C SER A 52 -7.22 8.69 -5.89
N LEU A 53 -6.32 8.83 -6.87
CA LEU A 53 -4.94 9.20 -6.55
C LEU A 53 -4.88 10.67 -6.09
N PRO A 54 -4.02 11.01 -5.12
CA PRO A 54 -3.85 12.39 -4.70
C PRO A 54 -3.39 13.30 -5.84
N ALA A 55 -4.13 14.38 -6.08
CA ALA A 55 -3.89 15.30 -7.20
C ALA A 55 -2.52 16.02 -7.13
N PHE A 56 -1.88 16.05 -5.95
CA PHE A 56 -0.56 16.65 -5.76
C PHE A 56 0.59 15.73 -6.21
N ILE A 57 0.33 14.46 -6.55
CA ILE A 57 1.36 13.55 -7.05
C ILE A 57 1.54 13.80 -8.55
N SER A 58 2.71 14.32 -8.92
CA SER A 58 3.05 14.50 -10.33
C SER A 58 3.28 13.16 -11.04
N PRO A 59 3.16 13.10 -12.38
CA PRO A 59 3.36 11.85 -13.13
C PRO A 59 4.73 11.19 -12.86
N ASN A 60 5.81 11.97 -12.76
CA ASN A 60 7.14 11.43 -12.49
C ASN A 60 7.24 10.79 -11.10
N VAL A 61 6.61 11.42 -10.09
CA VAL A 61 6.57 10.87 -8.73
C VAL A 61 5.70 9.62 -8.70
N LEU A 62 4.56 9.63 -9.40
CA LEU A 62 3.69 8.45 -9.51
C LEU A 62 4.45 7.27 -10.14
N ASN A 63 5.16 7.50 -11.24
CA ASN A 63 5.95 6.46 -11.90
C ASN A 63 7.01 5.86 -10.95
N TYR A 64 7.72 6.71 -10.20
CA TYR A 64 8.66 6.24 -9.18
C TYR A 64 7.97 5.35 -8.13
N LEU A 65 6.79 5.75 -7.64
CA LEU A 65 6.03 4.97 -6.66
C LEU A 65 5.52 3.64 -7.23
N VAL A 66 5.12 3.60 -8.50
CA VAL A 66 4.74 2.37 -9.21
C VAL A 66 5.95 1.44 -9.33
N GLU A 67 7.08 1.93 -9.84
CA GLU A 67 8.28 1.11 -10.10
C GLU A 67 8.91 0.55 -8.80
N ASN A 68 8.95 1.35 -7.73
CA ASN A 68 9.68 0.98 -6.51
C ASN A 68 8.80 0.31 -5.45
N TYR A 69 7.51 0.67 -5.39
CA TYR A 69 6.59 0.23 -4.33
C TYR A 69 5.36 -0.52 -4.86
N ASN A 70 5.17 -0.60 -6.19
CA ASN A 70 3.98 -1.18 -6.81
C ASN A 70 2.68 -0.57 -6.25
N ILE A 71 2.67 0.76 -6.07
CA ILE A 71 1.44 1.49 -5.76
C ILE A 71 0.51 1.43 -6.97
N ALA A 72 -0.77 1.18 -6.72
CA ALA A 72 -1.78 1.19 -7.76
C ALA A 72 -3.09 1.83 -7.26
N PRO A 73 -3.89 2.42 -8.15
CA PRO A 73 -5.26 2.79 -7.79
C PRO A 73 -6.11 1.55 -7.51
N ILE A 74 -7.21 1.75 -6.78
CA ILE A 74 -8.31 0.77 -6.73
C ILE A 74 -9.05 0.71 -8.07
N SER A 75 -9.78 -0.38 -8.31
CA SER A 75 -10.66 -0.57 -9.47
C SER A 75 -12.09 -0.86 -9.02
N THR A 76 -12.70 -1.95 -9.49
CA THR A 76 -13.97 -2.45 -8.95
C THR A 76 -13.70 -3.44 -7.81
N PRO A 77 -14.63 -3.60 -6.86
CA PRO A 77 -14.48 -4.56 -5.76
C PRO A 77 -14.14 -5.97 -6.26
N GLU A 78 -14.81 -6.45 -7.31
CA GLU A 78 -14.62 -7.79 -7.87
C GLU A 78 -13.22 -7.96 -8.48
N GLU A 79 -12.75 -6.97 -9.24
CA GLU A 79 -11.42 -7.00 -9.85
C GLU A 79 -10.31 -6.91 -8.81
N ASP A 80 -10.47 -6.03 -7.81
CA ASP A 80 -9.47 -5.86 -6.76
C ASP A 80 -9.38 -7.11 -5.88
N LEU A 81 -10.51 -7.70 -5.48
CA LEU A 81 -10.52 -8.96 -4.73
C LEU A 81 -9.82 -10.08 -5.49
N LYS A 82 -10.06 -10.20 -6.80
CA LYS A 82 -9.37 -11.18 -7.64
C LYS A 82 -7.87 -10.95 -7.72
N LYS A 83 -7.41 -9.69 -7.75
CA LYS A 83 -5.98 -9.33 -7.82
C LYS A 83 -5.24 -9.57 -6.50
N ILE A 84 -5.91 -9.45 -5.35
CA ILE A 84 -5.26 -9.46 -4.02
C ILE A 84 -5.35 -10.80 -3.28
N LEU A 85 -6.31 -11.67 -3.64
CA LEU A 85 -6.52 -12.99 -3.00
C LEU A 85 -5.97 -14.17 -3.83
N GLY A 86 -5.37 -13.89 -4.99
CA GLY A 86 -4.83 -14.89 -5.92
C GLY A 86 -3.48 -15.46 -5.51
#